data_AF-A0A9C9CAV4-F1
#
_entry.id   AF-A0A9C9CAV4-F1
#
_cell.length_a   1.000
_cell.length_b   1.000
_cell.length_c   1.000
_cell.angle_alpha   90.00
_cell.angle_beta   90.00
_cell.angle_gamma   90.00
#
_symmetry.space_group_name_H-M   'P 1'
#
loop_
_entity.id
_entity.type
_entity.pdbx_description
1 polymer ?
#
loop_
_entity_poly.entity_id
_entity_poly.type
_entity_poly.pdbx_seq_one_letter_code
_entity_poly.pdbx_strand_id
1 'polypeptide(L)'
;MQHRYTTEPHGNRKDLNNIKRLLPYIWDFKGRVLLALGCLILSKVAIVGMPLVLKEIVDTLDSTRLMQNAALSLPLFLLLGYGALRLMASLFNELRDAIFARVRYHAMRGISRRVLRHLYSLSLSYHLDRKTGGITRDLERGTNSLSSILNYLVFNIFPTAVEFTFVAI
;
A
#
# COMPACT_ATOMS: atom_id res chain seq x y z
N MET A 1 -42.82 -5.68 1.28
CA MET A 1 -41.37 -5.76 1.02
C MET A 1 -41.14 -5.40 -0.45
N GLN A 2 -40.67 -4.19 -0.76
CA GLN A 2 -40.36 -3.81 -2.14
C GLN A 2 -38.98 -4.35 -2.50
N HIS A 3 -38.94 -5.40 -3.31
CA HIS A 3 -37.71 -5.91 -3.91
C HIS A 3 -37.17 -4.86 -4.90
N ARG A 4 -36.13 -4.13 -4.48
CA ARG A 4 -35.43 -3.20 -5.37
C ARG A 4 -34.46 -4.03 -6.22
N TYR A 5 -34.80 -4.24 -7.49
CA TYR A 5 -33.94 -4.88 -8.47
C TYR A 5 -32.55 -4.20 -8.44
N THR A 6 -31.50 -5.00 -8.34
CA THR A 6 -30.12 -4.52 -8.50
C THR A 6 -30.01 -3.94 -9.90
N THR A 7 -29.85 -2.63 -10.01
CA THR A 7 -29.59 -1.95 -11.28
C THR A 7 -28.39 -2.59 -11.95
N GLU A 8 -28.48 -2.87 -13.26
CA GLU A 8 -27.36 -3.42 -14.02
C GLU A 8 -26.09 -2.57 -13.85
N PRO A 9 -24.90 -3.19 -13.79
CA PRO A 9 -23.65 -2.45 -13.68
C PRO A 9 -23.54 -1.44 -14.83
N HIS A 10 -23.37 -0.17 -14.49
CA HIS A 10 -23.27 0.91 -15.48
C HIS A 10 -22.20 0.56 -16.53
N GLY A 11 -22.59 0.47 -17.81
CA GLY A 11 -21.68 0.19 -18.93
C GLY A 11 -20.57 1.22 -19.16
N ASN A 12 -20.61 2.36 -18.44
CA ASN A 12 -19.62 3.43 -18.51
C ASN A 12 -18.58 3.27 -17.39
N ARG A 13 -17.63 2.35 -17.57
CA ARG A 13 -16.53 2.08 -16.61
C ARG A 13 -15.61 3.29 -16.52
N LYS A 14 -15.74 4.07 -15.44
CA LYS A 14 -14.89 5.24 -15.14
C LYS A 14 -14.01 5.00 -13.90
N ASP A 15 -13.48 3.80 -13.77
CA ASP A 15 -12.75 3.33 -12.58
C ASP A 15 -11.52 4.20 -12.28
N LEU A 16 -10.75 4.56 -13.31
CA LEU A 16 -9.62 5.47 -13.20
C LEU A 16 -10.04 6.86 -12.68
N ASN A 17 -11.17 7.38 -13.14
CA ASN A 17 -11.66 8.69 -12.71
C ASN A 17 -12.17 8.63 -11.26
N ASN A 18 -12.74 7.49 -10.84
CA ASN A 18 -13.14 7.25 -9.46
C ASN A 18 -11.93 7.19 -8.52
N ILE A 19 -10.85 6.51 -8.92
CA ILE A 19 -9.58 6.49 -8.17
C ILE A 19 -8.98 7.90 -8.09
N LYS A 20 -9.00 8.66 -9.19
CA LYS A 20 -8.51 10.05 -9.21
C LYS A 20 -9.27 10.98 -8.27
N ARG A 21 -10.55 10.72 -8.02
CA ARG A 21 -11.35 11.48 -7.02
C ARG A 21 -10.93 11.22 -5.57
N LEU A 22 -10.16 10.16 -5.31
CA LEU A 22 -9.65 9.83 -3.97
C LEU A 22 -8.30 10.48 -3.67
N LEU A 23 -7.50 10.75 -4.71
CA LEU A 23 -6.20 11.42 -4.61
C LEU A 23 -6.21 12.65 -3.69
N PRO A 24 -7.16 13.61 -3.83
CA PRO A 24 -7.12 14.83 -3.00
C PRO A 24 -7.23 14.52 -1.49
N TYR A 25 -8.00 13.51 -1.08
CA TYR A 25 -8.14 13.15 0.34
C TYR A 25 -6.87 12.53 0.94
N ILE A 26 -6.04 11.91 0.10
CA ILE A 26 -4.74 11.38 0.49
C ILE A 26 -3.72 12.53 0.53
N TRP A 27 -3.83 13.45 -0.44
CA TRP A 27 -2.93 14.58 -0.62
C TRP A 27 -3.06 15.66 0.46
N ASP A 28 -4.13 15.66 1.27
CA ASP A 28 -4.21 16.51 2.46
C ASP A 28 -3.05 16.24 3.46
N PHE A 29 -2.42 15.05 3.41
CA PHE A 29 -1.30 14.65 4.27
C PHE A 29 0.02 14.44 3.50
N LYS A 30 0.37 15.37 2.61
CA LYS A 30 1.55 15.28 1.71
C LYS A 30 2.83 14.80 2.40
N GLY A 31 3.16 15.34 3.58
CA GLY A 31 4.40 14.97 4.29
C GLY A 31 4.45 13.50 4.71
N ARG A 32 3.35 12.94 5.21
CA ARG A 32 3.28 11.53 5.61
C ARG A 32 3.18 10.60 4.40
N VAL A 33 2.50 11.05 3.34
CA VAL A 33 2.45 10.34 2.06
C VAL A 33 3.84 10.24 1.46
N LEU A 34 4.59 11.35 1.40
CA LEU A 34 5.97 11.39 0.93
C LEU A 34 6.87 10.48 1.77
N LEU A 35 6.76 10.51 3.10
CA LEU A 35 7.52 9.61 3.97
C LEU A 35 7.20 8.13 3.72
N ALA A 36 5.92 7.77 3.57
CA ALA A 36 5.51 6.40 3.27
C ALA A 36 6.03 5.96 1.90
N LEU A 37 5.94 6.81 0.88
CA LEU A 37 6.49 6.53 -0.45
C LEU A 37 8.03 6.45 -0.43
N GLY A 38 8.70 7.26 0.39
CA GLY A 38 10.15 7.16 0.60
C GLY A 38 10.55 5.83 1.23
N CYS A 39 9.87 5.40 2.30
CA CYS A 39 10.10 4.10 2.94
C CYS A 39 9.81 2.93 1.98
N LEU A 40 8.79 3.06 1.13
CA LEU A 40 8.46 2.09 0.08
C LEU A 40 9.62 1.90 -0.89
N ILE A 41 10.16 3.01 -1.40
CA ILE A 41 11.27 2.97 -2.35
C ILE A 41 12.51 2.36 -1.68
N LEU A 42 12.84 2.80 -0.46
CA LEU A 42 13.98 2.26 0.30
C LEU A 42 13.86 0.75 0.55
N SER A 43 12.67 0.29 0.95
CA SER A 43 12.42 -1.14 1.16
C SER A 43 12.58 -1.93 -0.15
N LYS A 44 12.04 -1.43 -1.27
CA LYS A 44 12.17 -2.10 -2.57
C LYS A 44 13.62 -2.15 -3.04
N VAL A 45 14.39 -1.08 -2.88
CA VAL A 45 15.82 -1.09 -3.18
C VAL A 45 16.56 -2.13 -2.34
N ALA A 46 16.26 -2.23 -1.04
CA ALA A 46 16.86 -3.26 -0.18
C ALA A 46 16.49 -4.68 -0.64
N ILE A 47 15.24 -4.91 -1.05
CA ILE A 47 14.79 -6.22 -1.58
C ILE A 47 15.51 -6.60 -2.86
N VAL A 48 15.65 -5.66 -3.80
CA VAL A 48 16.37 -5.87 -5.07
C VAL A 48 17.88 -6.03 -4.84
N GLY A 49 18.43 -5.45 -3.77
CA GLY A 49 19.83 -5.62 -3.38
C GLY A 49 20.15 -6.99 -2.76
N MET A 50 19.16 -7.70 -2.19
CA MET A 50 19.40 -9.01 -1.55
C MET A 50 20.02 -10.06 -2.49
N PRO A 51 19.54 -10.25 -3.74
CA PRO A 51 20.17 -11.16 -4.70
C PRO A 51 21.64 -10.83 -5.02
N LEU A 52 22.02 -9.55 -5.05
CA LEU A 52 23.39 -9.14 -5.32
C LEU A 52 24.33 -9.55 -4.18
N VAL A 53 23.92 -9.32 -2.93
CA VAL A 53 24.68 -9.77 -1.75
C VAL A 53 24.76 -11.29 -1.70
N LEU A 54 23.67 -11.99 -2.03
CA LEU A 54 23.67 -13.46 -2.11
C LEU A 54 24.64 -13.96 -3.18
N LYS A 55 24.69 -13.30 -4.34
CA LYS A 55 25.66 -13.62 -5.39
C LYS A 55 27.09 -13.47 -4.89
N GLU A 56 27.42 -12.36 -4.22
CA GLU A 56 28.76 -12.14 -3.66
C GLU A 56 29.14 -13.22 -2.62
N ILE A 57 28.17 -13.66 -1.80
CA ILE A 57 28.39 -14.79 -0.87
C ILE A 57 28.74 -16.07 -1.65
N VAL A 58 27.99 -16.41 -2.70
CA VAL A 58 28.26 -17.62 -3.49
C VAL A 58 29.61 -17.52 -4.22
N ASP A 59 29.89 -16.39 -4.86
CA ASP A 59 31.14 -16.18 -5.62
C ASP A 59 32.38 -16.26 -4.71
N THR A 60 32.29 -15.76 -3.47
CA THR A 60 33.39 -15.83 -2.49
C THR A 60 33.60 -17.22 -1.91
N LEU A 61 32.56 -18.06 -1.86
CA LEU A 61 32.64 -19.44 -1.40
C LEU A 61 33.11 -20.41 -2.50
N ASP A 62 32.75 -20.15 -3.77
CA ASP A 62 33.11 -20.98 -4.93
C ASP A 62 34.55 -20.73 -5.41
N SER A 63 35.03 -19.49 -5.28
CA SER A 63 36.42 -19.15 -5.58
C SER A 63 37.37 -19.91 -4.65
N THR A 64 38.34 -20.64 -5.22
CA THR A 64 39.48 -21.33 -4.55
C THR A 64 40.36 -20.42 -3.65
N ARG A 65 39.94 -19.19 -3.33
CA ARG A 65 40.59 -18.24 -2.43
C ARG A 65 40.62 -18.68 -0.96
N LEU A 66 39.66 -19.51 -0.53
CA LEU A 66 39.64 -20.07 0.83
C LEU A 66 40.85 -20.99 1.12
N MET A 67 41.50 -21.54 0.09
CA MET A 67 42.66 -22.43 0.25
C MET A 67 43.99 -21.69 0.42
N GLN A 68 44.09 -20.40 0.07
CA GLN A 68 45.36 -19.64 0.11
C GLN A 68 45.45 -18.61 1.23
N ASN A 69 44.32 -18.13 1.76
CA ASN A 69 44.29 -17.26 2.91
C ASN A 69 43.10 -17.65 3.80
N ALA A 70 43.37 -18.01 5.05
CA ALA A 70 42.39 -18.31 6.09
C ALA A 70 41.61 -17.06 6.54
N ALA A 71 41.08 -16.28 5.60
CA ALA A 71 40.30 -15.07 5.85
C ALA A 71 38.81 -15.42 5.94
N LEU A 72 38.42 -16.18 6.97
CA LEU A 72 37.01 -16.45 7.31
C LEU A 72 36.20 -15.17 7.58
N SER A 73 36.86 -14.02 7.74
CA SER A 73 36.21 -12.74 7.98
C SER A 73 35.31 -12.31 6.83
N LEU A 74 35.72 -12.47 5.56
CA LEU A 74 34.97 -11.94 4.42
C LEU A 74 33.58 -12.59 4.23
N PRO A 75 33.44 -13.93 4.22
CA PRO A 75 32.12 -14.57 4.15
C PRO A 75 31.25 -14.25 5.36
N LEU A 76 31.86 -14.11 6.55
CA LEU A 76 31.12 -13.78 7.78
C LEU A 76 30.53 -12.36 7.73
N PHE A 77 31.30 -11.37 7.25
CA PHE A 77 30.80 -10.01 7.05
C PHE A 77 29.70 -9.93 5.99
N LEU A 78 29.82 -10.69 4.89
CA LEU A 78 28.78 -10.76 3.87
C LEU A 78 27.49 -11.43 4.40
N LEU A 79 27.62 -12.49 5.19
CA LEU A 79 26.48 -13.15 5.85
C LEU A 79 25.76 -12.20 6.82
N LEU A 80 26.52 -11.49 7.66
CA LEU A 80 25.97 -10.46 8.55
C LEU A 80 25.34 -9.31 7.77
N GLY A 81 25.95 -8.89 6.66
CA GLY A 81 25.41 -7.87 5.74
C GLY A 81 24.08 -8.29 5.13
N TYR A 82 23.96 -9.53 4.65
CA TYR A 82 22.71 -10.10 4.16
C TYR A 82 21.63 -10.11 5.25
N GLY A 83 21.97 -10.56 6.46
CA GLY A 83 21.07 -10.54 7.62
C GLY A 83 20.58 -9.14 7.95
N ALA A 84 21.49 -8.16 8.01
CA ALA A 84 21.16 -6.76 8.25
C ALA A 84 20.27 -6.17 7.15
N LEU A 85 20.56 -6.45 5.88
CA LEU A 85 19.76 -5.98 4.74
C LEU A 85 18.33 -6.55 4.79
N ARG A 86 18.19 -7.83 5.13
CA ARG A 86 16.89 -8.49 5.30
C ARG A 86 16.08 -7.87 6.44
N LEU A 87 16.72 -7.60 7.58
CA LEU A 87 16.08 -6.94 8.71
C LEU A 87 15.64 -5.51 8.35
N MET A 88 16.50 -4.75 7.66
CA MET A 88 16.18 -3.40 7.20
C MET A 88 15.01 -3.39 6.21
N ALA A 89 15.01 -4.30 5.24
CA ALA A 89 13.91 -4.43 4.29
C ALA A 89 12.57 -4.68 4.99
N SER A 90 12.56 -5.57 5.99
CA SER A 90 11.38 -5.85 6.81
C SER A 90 10.96 -4.64 7.64
N LEU A 91 11.91 -3.98 8.31
CA LEU A 91 11.66 -2.79 9.12
C LEU A 91 11.03 -1.66 8.29
N PHE A 92 11.57 -1.38 7.09
CA PHE A 92 11.04 -0.33 6.23
C PHE A 92 9.66 -0.65 5.68
N ASN A 93 9.35 -1.94 5.44
CA ASN A 93 7.99 -2.35 5.06
C ASN A 93 6.99 -2.09 6.19
N GLU A 94 7.31 -2.54 7.40
CA GLU A 94 6.45 -2.32 8.58
C GLU A 94 6.27 -0.83 8.90
N LEU A 95 7.36 -0.05 8.80
CA LEU A 95 7.32 1.39 9.03
C LEU A 95 6.44 2.11 8.01
N ARG A 96 6.58 1.75 6.72
CA ARG A 96 5.73 2.25 5.64
C ARG A 96 4.27 1.92 5.90
N ASP A 97 3.96 0.68 6.30
CA ASP A 97 2.60 0.23 6.59
C ASP A 97 1.99 1.04 7.75
N ALA A 98 2.75 1.23 8.83
CA ALA A 98 2.33 2.02 9.98
C ALA A 98 2.09 3.50 9.64
N ILE A 99 2.99 4.13 8.86
CA ILE A 99 2.84 5.53 8.42
C ILE A 99 1.60 5.64 7.51
N PHE A 100 1.43 4.73 6.57
CA PHE A 100 0.34 4.79 5.60
C PHE A 100 -1.02 4.45 6.22
N ALA A 101 -1.08 3.58 7.24
CA ALA A 101 -2.31 3.32 7.98
C ALA A 101 -2.95 4.60 8.54
N ARG A 102 -2.11 5.53 9.05
CA ARG A 102 -2.58 6.84 9.52
C ARG A 102 -3.17 7.69 8.39
N VAL A 103 -2.55 7.66 7.21
CA VAL A 103 -3.03 8.37 6.01
C VAL A 103 -4.38 7.81 5.56
N ARG A 104 -4.49 6.48 5.44
CA ARG A 104 -5.75 5.81 5.06
C ARG A 104 -6.87 6.14 6.04
N TYR A 105 -6.63 6.03 7.34
CA TYR A 105 -7.63 6.34 8.35
C TYR A 105 -8.14 7.78 8.22
N HIS A 106 -7.23 8.74 8.00
CA HIS A 106 -7.61 10.12 7.80
C HIS A 106 -8.46 10.32 6.54
N ALA A 107 -8.03 9.75 5.41
CA ALA A 107 -8.77 9.82 4.15
C ALA A 107 -10.18 9.24 4.30
N MET A 108 -10.31 8.05 4.90
CA MET A 108 -11.62 7.44 5.16
C MET A 108 -12.49 8.30 6.07
N ARG A 109 -11.93 8.85 7.15
CA ARG A 109 -12.67 9.78 8.04
C ARG A 109 -13.14 11.04 7.31
N GLY A 110 -12.32 11.58 6.40
CA GLY A 110 -12.70 12.73 5.56
C GLY A 110 -13.89 12.41 4.65
N ILE A 111 -13.84 11.26 4.00
CA ILE A 111 -14.89 10.76 3.10
C ILE A 111 -16.17 10.49 3.89
N SER A 112 -16.10 9.78 5.01
CA SER A 112 -17.24 9.53 5.90
C SER A 112 -17.92 10.82 6.33
N ARG A 113 -17.14 11.83 6.75
CA ARG A 113 -17.69 13.14 7.14
C ARG A 113 -18.39 13.87 5.99
N ARG A 114 -17.89 13.72 4.75
CA ARG A 114 -18.53 14.34 3.57
C ARG A 114 -19.84 13.64 3.23
N VAL A 115 -19.83 12.31 3.21
CA VAL A 115 -21.04 11.51 2.95
C VAL A 115 -22.08 11.75 4.03
N LEU A 116 -21.68 11.75 5.29
CA LEU A 116 -22.59 11.98 6.42
C LEU A 116 -23.23 13.37 6.36
N ARG A 117 -22.45 14.43 6.07
CA ARG A 117 -23.01 15.79 5.86
C ARG A 117 -23.99 15.83 4.69
N HIS A 118 -23.69 15.12 3.60
CA HIS A 118 -24.62 15.03 2.49
C HIS A 118 -25.91 14.34 2.90
N LEU A 119 -25.82 13.20 3.60
CA LEU A 119 -26.98 12.47 4.12
C LEU A 119 -27.86 13.35 5.01
N TYR A 120 -27.28 14.08 5.96
CA TYR A 120 -28.04 15.01 6.82
C TYR A 120 -28.67 16.19 6.07
N SER A 121 -28.22 16.51 4.86
CA SER A 121 -28.83 17.56 4.01
C SER A 121 -30.01 17.06 3.16
N LEU A 122 -30.29 15.76 3.14
CA LEU A 122 -31.42 15.21 2.39
C LEU A 122 -32.76 15.44 3.10
N SER A 123 -33.85 15.37 2.32
CA SER A 123 -35.21 15.61 2.81
C SER A 123 -35.64 14.64 3.92
N LEU A 124 -36.62 15.05 4.72
CA LEU A 124 -37.21 14.20 5.76
C LEU A 124 -37.84 12.92 5.18
N SER A 125 -38.43 13.01 3.99
CA SER A 125 -38.97 11.83 3.28
C SER A 125 -37.90 10.76 3.03
N TYR A 126 -36.66 11.15 2.67
CA TYR A 126 -35.55 10.22 2.52
C TYR A 126 -35.19 9.51 3.84
N HIS A 127 -35.27 10.23 4.95
CA HIS A 127 -34.96 9.68 6.28
C HIS A 127 -36.07 8.79 6.84
N LEU A 128 -37.33 9.05 6.51
CA LEU A 128 -38.48 8.23 6.94
C LEU A 128 -38.59 6.90 6.15
N ASP A 129 -38.16 6.89 4.89
CA ASP A 129 -38.23 5.71 4.01
C ASP A 129 -37.08 4.71 4.25
N ARG A 130 -36.03 5.10 4.98
CA ARG A 130 -34.81 4.29 5.15
C ARG A 130 -34.41 4.09 6.60
N LYS A 131 -34.02 2.86 6.93
CA LYS A 131 -33.44 2.54 8.25
C LYS A 131 -32.04 3.14 8.39
N THR A 132 -31.83 3.99 9.38
CA THR A 132 -30.52 4.61 9.71
C THR A 132 -29.40 3.57 9.80
N GLY A 133 -29.64 2.42 10.42
CA GLY A 133 -28.63 1.34 10.52
C GLY A 133 -28.24 0.69 9.19
N GLY A 134 -29.11 0.71 8.18
CA GLY A 134 -28.77 0.28 6.82
C GLY A 134 -27.79 1.25 6.17
N ILE A 135 -28.07 2.55 6.27
CA ILE A 135 -27.23 3.62 5.71
C ILE A 135 -25.86 3.64 6.38
N THR A 136 -25.79 3.54 7.71
CA THR A 136 -24.51 3.48 8.44
C THR A 136 -23.68 2.27 8.02
N ARG A 137 -24.31 1.10 7.88
CA ARG A 137 -23.60 -0.11 7.45
C ARG A 137 -23.09 -0.02 6.01
N ASP A 138 -23.85 0.58 5.11
CA ASP A 138 -23.42 0.82 3.74
C ASP A 138 -22.23 1.78 3.69
N LEU A 139 -22.23 2.81 4.54
CA LEU A 139 -21.10 3.74 4.69
C LEU A 139 -19.84 3.06 5.25
N GLU A 140 -19.98 2.25 6.30
CA GLU A 140 -18.86 1.48 6.87
C GLU A 140 -18.28 0.51 5.85
N ARG A 141 -19.13 -0.26 5.15
CA ARG A 141 -18.71 -1.18 4.09
C ARG A 141 -18.02 -0.42 2.95
N GLY A 142 -18.57 0.70 2.52
CA GLY A 142 -18.01 1.53 1.46
C GLY A 142 -16.63 2.08 1.83
N THR A 143 -16.48 2.61 3.05
CA THR A 143 -15.21 3.18 3.52
C THR A 143 -14.15 2.09 3.77
N ASN A 144 -14.55 0.92 4.29
CA ASN A 144 -13.65 -0.23 4.42
C ASN A 144 -13.19 -0.76 3.05
N SER A 145 -14.10 -0.90 2.08
CA SER A 145 -13.75 -1.30 0.71
C SER A 145 -12.76 -0.32 0.08
N LEU A 146 -13.00 0.99 0.24
CA LEU A 146 -12.14 2.04 -0.25
C LEU A 146 -10.74 2.02 0.38
N SER A 147 -10.69 1.78 1.69
CA SER A 147 -9.44 1.60 2.44
C SER A 147 -8.63 0.42 1.89
N SER A 148 -9.30 -0.71 1.62
CA SER A 148 -8.66 -1.90 1.04
C SER A 148 -8.16 -1.67 -0.38
N ILE A 149 -8.94 -1.00 -1.24
CA ILE A 149 -8.53 -0.64 -2.60
C ILE A 149 -7.29 0.25 -2.57
N LEU A 150 -7.30 1.28 -1.72
CA LEU A 150 -6.18 2.18 -1.56
C LEU A 150 -4.92 1.44 -1.06
N ASN A 151 -5.11 0.53 -0.09
CA ASN A 151 -4.03 -0.34 0.39
C ASN A 151 -3.46 -1.17 -0.78
N TYR A 152 -4.30 -1.87 -1.52
CA TYR A 152 -3.85 -2.71 -2.64
C TYR A 152 -3.14 -1.91 -3.73
N LEU A 153 -3.66 -0.72 -4.07
CA LEU A 153 -3.05 0.16 -5.06
C LEU A 153 -1.63 0.60 -4.66
N VAL A 154 -1.44 1.01 -3.41
CA VAL A 154 -0.15 1.52 -2.92
C VAL A 154 0.83 0.40 -2.59
N PHE A 155 0.34 -0.76 -2.12
CA PHE A 155 1.19 -1.84 -1.64
C PHE A 155 1.53 -2.92 -2.66
N ASN A 156 0.65 -3.14 -3.64
CA ASN A 156 0.85 -4.17 -4.65
C ASN A 156 0.98 -3.53 -6.04
N ILE A 157 -0.05 -2.83 -6.52
CA ILE A 157 -0.07 -2.34 -7.90
C ILE A 157 1.07 -1.36 -8.18
N PHE A 158 1.25 -0.34 -7.34
CA PHE A 158 2.28 0.67 -7.55
C PHE A 158 3.70 0.09 -7.53
N PRO A 159 4.11 -0.69 -6.50
CA PRO A 159 5.45 -1.27 -6.49
C PRO A 159 5.68 -2.25 -7.64
N THR A 160 4.69 -3.08 -7.98
CA THR A 160 4.79 -4.01 -9.11
C THR A 160 4.96 -3.27 -10.43
N ALA A 161 4.22 -2.20 -10.68
CA ALA A 161 4.38 -1.39 -11.88
C ALA A 161 5.79 -0.76 -11.98
N VAL A 162 6.34 -0.29 -10.85
CA VAL A 162 7.71 0.25 -10.79
C VAL A 162 8.73 -0.84 -11.09
N GLU A 163 8.60 -2.03 -10.48
CA GLU A 163 9.49 -3.17 -10.72
C GLU A 163 9.47 -3.60 -12.19
N PHE A 164 8.29 -3.74 -12.78
CA PHE A 164 8.16 -4.07 -14.20
C PHE A 164 8.81 -3.02 -15.11
N THR A 165 8.64 -1.74 -14.80
CA THR A 165 9.27 -0.66 -15.59
C THR A 165 10.79 -0.71 -15.48
N PHE A 166 11.32 -1.00 -14.30
CA PHE A 166 12.76 -1.12 -14.07
C PHE A 166 13.38 -2.32 -14.78
N VAL A 167 12.63 -3.44 -14.91
CA VAL A 167 13.09 -4.64 -15.62
C VAL A 167 12.94 -4.53 -17.14
N ALA A 168 11.93 -3.78 -17.62
CA ALA A 168 11.64 -3.63 -19.04
C ALA A 168 12.58 -2.66 -19.78
N ILE A 169 13.26 -1.78 -19.04
CA ILE A 169 14.29 -0.86 -19.54
C ILE A 169 15.65 -1.55 -19.47
#